data_AF-A0A7C7AMH5-F1
#
_entry.id   AF-A0A7C7AMH5-F1
#
_cell.length_a   1.000
_cell.length_b   1.000
_cell.length_c   1.000
_cell.angle_alpha   90.00
_cell.angle_beta   90.00
_cell.angle_gamma   90.00
#
_symmetry.space_group_name_H-M   'P 1'
#
loop_
_entity.id
_entity.type
_entity.pdbx_description
1 polymer ?
#
loop_
_entity_poly.entity_id
_entity_poly.type
_entity_poly.pdbx_seq_one_letter_code
_entity_poly.pdbx_strand_id
1 'polypeptide(L)'
;MLREGEVRIPAGCAISGIIAKDGEKFNGEDIIKSISVMRDRSNGLGGGFAAYGIYPEFKDYYAFHVFYDSTKAKEDCEAYINKYFETVSMSKMPTRQMKEITDEPLIWRYFVRPLQYTLFQKQVAEDEFVFQSVMFINVNIDGAFVFSSGKDMGAFKAVGFPEDVGEYYRLEEYEGYCWTAHGRYPTNTPGWWGGAHPFAMLDCSVVHNGEISSYDANRRYIEMMGYNCTLQTDTEAITYIIDYLVRQQGMTYEDAASVMAAPFWSTIESMPKAQREKMTYLRNAFASMLITGPFSILVGFTGGLMALNDRLKLRSMVIGERKNKVYIASEEAAIRVIQPDLDNIWAPKGGEPVVIRVNGGAL
;
A
#
# COMPACT_ATOMS: atom_id res chain seq x y z
N MET A 1 22.19 -22.27 10.87
CA MET A 1 21.24 -21.15 11.05
C MET A 1 21.67 -20.41 12.30
N LEU A 2 22.10 -19.15 12.16
CA LEU A 2 22.39 -18.29 13.32
C LEU A 2 21.05 -17.82 13.91
N ARG A 3 20.95 -17.82 15.24
CA ARG A 3 19.72 -17.43 15.95
C ARG A 3 19.70 -15.92 16.17
N GLU A 4 18.51 -15.34 16.16
CA GLU A 4 18.29 -13.93 16.45
C GLU A 4 18.82 -13.59 17.85
N GLY A 5 19.66 -12.56 17.97
CA GLY A 5 20.39 -12.18 19.20
C GLY A 5 21.89 -12.46 19.21
N GLU A 6 22.40 -13.35 18.35
CA GLU A 6 23.84 -13.65 18.22
C GLU A 6 24.53 -12.76 17.16
N VAL A 7 23.74 -12.21 16.23
CA VAL A 7 24.18 -11.24 15.21
C VAL A 7 23.14 -10.14 15.12
N ARG A 8 23.55 -8.89 15.40
CA ARG A 8 22.72 -7.71 15.17
C ARG A 8 22.88 -7.31 13.71
N ILE A 9 22.01 -7.79 12.83
CA ILE A 9 21.92 -7.26 11.47
C ILE A 9 21.12 -5.96 11.57
N PRO A 10 21.69 -4.77 11.33
CA PRO A 10 20.94 -3.52 11.29
C PRO A 10 20.15 -3.47 9.98
N ALA A 11 19.19 -4.39 9.81
CA ALA A 11 18.30 -4.40 8.66
C ALA A 11 16.97 -3.78 9.06
N GLY A 12 16.38 -3.05 8.12
CA GLY A 12 15.07 -2.41 8.26
C GLY A 12 14.53 -2.20 6.87
N CYS A 13 13.23 -2.36 6.68
CA CYS A 13 12.61 -2.41 5.36
C CYS A 13 13.08 -1.30 4.41
N ALA A 14 13.02 -1.60 3.12
CA ALA A 14 13.27 -0.65 2.05
C ALA A 14 11.93 -0.24 1.42
N ILE A 15 11.74 1.06 1.19
CA ILE A 15 10.66 1.59 0.36
C ILE A 15 11.23 2.37 -0.81
N SER A 16 10.57 2.27 -1.96
CA SER A 16 10.82 3.14 -3.11
C SER A 16 9.51 3.49 -3.80
N GLY A 17 9.44 4.66 -4.44
CA GLY A 17 8.30 5.09 -5.23
C GLY A 17 8.73 6.02 -6.36
N ILE A 18 8.02 5.94 -7.48
CA ILE A 18 8.20 6.79 -8.66
C ILE A 18 6.81 7.21 -9.12
N ILE A 19 6.59 8.49 -9.35
CA ILE A 19 5.32 9.02 -9.90
C ILE A 19 5.58 10.09 -10.95
N ALA A 20 4.87 10.01 -12.08
CA ALA A 20 4.84 11.03 -13.12
C ALA A 20 3.66 12.00 -12.90
N LYS A 21 3.97 13.27 -12.65
CA LYS A 21 2.98 14.34 -12.36
C LYS A 21 2.05 14.65 -13.52
N ASP A 22 2.41 14.31 -14.75
CA ASP A 22 1.57 14.49 -15.95
C ASP A 22 0.80 13.22 -16.35
N GLY A 23 1.00 12.12 -15.62
CA GLY A 23 0.34 10.85 -15.91
C GLY A 23 1.03 10.05 -17.02
N GLU A 24 2.24 10.44 -17.43
CA GLU A 24 3.08 9.64 -18.33
C GLU A 24 3.26 8.23 -17.73
N LYS A 25 2.89 7.21 -18.50
CA LYS A 25 3.06 5.81 -18.08
C LYS A 25 4.46 5.32 -18.42
N PHE A 26 5.01 4.51 -17.54
CA PHE A 26 6.30 3.84 -17.70
C PHE A 26 6.25 2.45 -17.06
N ASN A 27 7.16 1.58 -17.48
CA ASN A 27 7.19 0.21 -17.03
C ASN A 27 7.82 0.03 -15.63
N GLY A 28 7.79 -1.21 -15.12
CA GLY A 28 8.31 -1.54 -13.80
C GLY A 28 9.83 -1.61 -13.66
N GLU A 29 10.62 -1.47 -14.73
CA GLU A 29 12.07 -1.72 -14.69
C GLU A 29 12.80 -0.74 -13.77
N ASP A 30 12.46 0.55 -13.85
CA ASP A 30 13.09 1.59 -13.03
C ASP A 30 12.82 1.39 -11.53
N ILE A 31 11.59 1.01 -11.17
CA ILE A 31 11.25 0.79 -9.76
C ILE A 31 11.93 -0.49 -9.22
N ILE A 32 12.06 -1.54 -10.03
CA ILE A 32 12.81 -2.76 -9.71
C ILE A 32 14.28 -2.42 -9.46
N LYS A 33 14.90 -1.65 -10.37
CA LYS A 33 16.30 -1.23 -10.25
C LYS A 33 16.53 -0.32 -9.05
N SER A 34 15.56 0.54 -8.73
CA SER A 34 15.61 1.43 -7.57
C SER A 34 15.60 0.65 -6.25
N ILE A 35 14.69 -0.33 -6.09
CA ILE A 35 14.60 -1.08 -4.84
C ILE A 35 15.77 -2.07 -4.66
N SER A 36 16.33 -2.61 -5.75
CA SER A 36 17.39 -3.63 -5.70
C SER A 36 18.71 -3.16 -5.09
N VAL A 37 19.06 -1.87 -5.22
CA VAL A 37 20.26 -1.33 -4.57
C VAL A 37 20.15 -1.26 -3.05
N MET A 38 18.94 -1.46 -2.51
CA MET A 38 18.66 -1.56 -1.08
C MET A 38 18.45 -3.03 -0.64
N ARG A 39 18.98 -4.02 -1.37
CA ARG A 39 18.83 -5.45 -1.04
C ARG A 39 19.24 -5.78 0.40
N ASP A 40 20.34 -5.20 0.88
CA ASP A 40 20.91 -5.44 2.23
C ASP A 40 20.00 -4.97 3.38
N ARG A 41 18.98 -4.16 3.08
CA ARG A 41 17.95 -3.74 4.02
C ARG A 41 16.84 -4.77 4.22
N SER A 42 16.72 -5.70 3.29
CA SER A 42 15.69 -6.74 3.23
C SER A 42 16.28 -8.11 3.55
N ASN A 43 15.45 -9.12 3.78
CA ASN A 43 15.92 -10.50 4.01
C ASN A 43 15.24 -11.55 3.13
N GLY A 44 14.52 -11.12 2.08
CA GLY A 44 13.85 -12.03 1.15
C GLY A 44 12.56 -12.66 1.68
N LEU A 45 12.06 -12.25 2.86
CA LEU A 45 10.80 -12.77 3.42
C LEU A 45 9.55 -11.98 3.01
N GLY A 46 9.69 -11.11 2.00
CA GLY A 46 8.58 -10.35 1.44
C GLY A 46 9.07 -9.25 0.51
N GLY A 47 8.61 -9.29 -0.73
CA GLY A 47 8.82 -8.25 -1.72
C GLY A 47 7.50 -7.92 -2.40
N GLY A 48 7.35 -6.69 -2.86
CA GLY A 48 6.18 -6.35 -3.65
C GLY A 48 6.13 -4.93 -4.14
N PHE A 49 5.15 -4.70 -5.01
CA PHE A 49 4.92 -3.48 -5.76
C PHE A 49 3.44 -3.14 -5.78
N ALA A 50 3.10 -1.86 -5.85
CA ALA A 50 1.79 -1.41 -6.30
C ALA A 50 1.97 -0.45 -7.47
N ALA A 51 1.03 -0.50 -8.42
CA ALA A 51 1.06 0.31 -9.61
C ALA A 51 -0.31 0.92 -9.91
N TYR A 52 -0.32 2.12 -10.47
CA TYR A 52 -1.52 2.86 -10.84
C TYR A 52 -1.49 3.27 -12.31
N GLY A 53 -2.67 3.26 -12.95
CA GLY A 53 -2.79 3.40 -14.40
C GLY A 53 -2.48 2.11 -15.15
N ILE A 54 -2.43 0.98 -14.45
CA ILE A 54 -1.87 -0.29 -14.94
C ILE A 54 -2.86 -1.13 -15.74
N TYR A 55 -4.15 -0.82 -15.66
CA TYR A 55 -5.24 -1.55 -16.34
C TYR A 55 -6.12 -0.63 -17.18
N PRO A 56 -5.56 0.07 -18.19
CA PRO A 56 -6.30 1.07 -18.97
C PRO A 56 -7.57 0.51 -19.63
N GLU A 57 -7.50 -0.73 -20.12
CA GLU A 57 -8.63 -1.42 -20.78
C GLU A 57 -9.76 -1.77 -19.80
N PHE A 58 -9.46 -1.82 -18.50
CA PHE A 58 -10.39 -2.18 -17.44
C PHE A 58 -10.51 -1.10 -16.35
N LYS A 59 -10.20 0.16 -16.69
CA LYS A 59 -10.07 1.26 -15.73
C LYS A 59 -11.30 1.49 -14.84
N ASP A 60 -12.50 1.13 -15.33
CA ASP A 60 -13.76 1.34 -14.62
C ASP A 60 -14.19 0.14 -13.76
N TYR A 61 -13.42 -0.96 -13.79
CA TYR A 61 -13.68 -2.20 -13.06
C TYR A 61 -12.72 -2.37 -11.88
N TYR A 62 -13.20 -2.96 -10.80
CA TYR A 62 -12.34 -3.33 -9.69
C TYR A 62 -11.49 -4.54 -10.08
N ALA A 63 -10.18 -4.44 -9.86
CA ALA A 63 -9.22 -5.50 -10.11
C ALA A 63 -9.01 -6.30 -8.82
N PHE A 64 -9.76 -7.40 -8.67
CA PHE A 64 -9.54 -8.33 -7.57
C PHE A 64 -8.34 -9.19 -7.88
N HIS A 65 -7.23 -8.98 -7.18
CA HIS A 65 -6.12 -9.91 -7.16
C HIS A 65 -6.29 -10.85 -5.98
N VAL A 66 -6.30 -12.15 -6.23
CA VAL A 66 -6.66 -13.16 -5.23
C VAL A 66 -5.60 -14.25 -5.20
N PHE A 67 -5.14 -14.58 -4.00
CA PHE A 67 -4.40 -15.81 -3.73
C PHE A 67 -5.38 -16.91 -3.34
N TYR A 68 -5.17 -18.11 -3.89
CA TYR A 68 -5.84 -19.32 -3.43
C TYR A 68 -4.85 -20.41 -3.04
N ASP A 69 -5.10 -21.04 -1.90
CA ASP A 69 -4.32 -22.18 -1.41
C ASP A 69 -4.67 -23.48 -2.12
N SER A 70 -5.87 -23.56 -2.72
CA SER A 70 -6.35 -24.73 -3.43
C SER A 70 -7.37 -24.39 -4.53
N THR A 71 -7.60 -25.35 -5.44
CA THR A 71 -8.69 -25.25 -6.43
C THR A 71 -10.05 -25.14 -5.77
N LYS A 72 -10.25 -25.79 -4.61
CA LYS A 72 -11.51 -25.71 -3.86
C LYS A 72 -11.78 -24.30 -3.33
N ALA A 73 -10.77 -23.67 -2.74
CA ALA A 73 -10.88 -22.28 -2.27
C ALA A 73 -11.20 -21.31 -3.43
N LYS A 74 -10.61 -21.56 -4.60
CA LYS A 74 -10.94 -20.82 -5.83
C LYS A 74 -12.41 -20.99 -6.21
N GLU A 75 -12.92 -22.22 -6.28
CA GLU A 75 -14.32 -22.49 -6.62
C GLU A 75 -15.30 -21.82 -5.64
N ASP A 76 -15.01 -21.87 -4.34
CA ASP A 76 -15.85 -21.29 -3.30
C ASP A 76 -15.85 -19.75 -3.37
N CYS A 77 -14.69 -19.15 -3.62
CA CYS A 77 -14.59 -17.70 -3.84
C CYS A 77 -15.28 -17.26 -5.15
N GLU A 78 -15.11 -18.00 -6.24
CA GLU A 78 -15.79 -17.71 -7.51
C GLU A 78 -17.30 -17.86 -7.39
N ALA A 79 -17.81 -18.79 -6.58
CA ALA A 79 -19.23 -18.88 -6.26
C ALA A 79 -19.74 -17.60 -5.58
N TYR A 80 -18.95 -17.01 -4.68
CA TYR A 80 -19.28 -15.72 -4.07
C TYR A 80 -19.23 -14.57 -5.09
N ILE A 81 -18.15 -14.48 -5.88
CA ILE A 81 -17.98 -13.43 -6.91
C ILE A 81 -19.13 -13.50 -7.91
N ASN A 82 -19.42 -14.68 -8.48
CA ASN A 82 -20.50 -14.88 -9.46
C ASN A 82 -21.90 -14.56 -8.91
N LYS A 83 -22.10 -14.66 -7.60
CA LYS A 83 -23.37 -14.32 -6.96
C LYS A 83 -23.61 -12.82 -6.86
N TYR A 84 -22.55 -12.02 -6.72
CA TYR A 84 -22.67 -10.60 -6.36
C TYR A 84 -22.05 -9.63 -7.37
N PHE A 85 -21.25 -10.13 -8.30
CA PHE A 85 -20.48 -9.35 -9.26
C PHE A 85 -20.68 -9.86 -10.67
N GLU A 86 -20.67 -8.93 -11.62
CA GLU A 86 -20.44 -9.18 -13.03
C GLU A 86 -18.93 -9.25 -13.27
N THR A 87 -18.42 -10.41 -13.72
CA THR A 87 -17.01 -10.58 -14.08
C THR A 87 -16.83 -10.35 -15.58
N VAL A 88 -16.11 -9.29 -15.94
CA VAL A 88 -15.86 -8.93 -17.36
C VAL A 88 -14.63 -9.64 -17.91
N SER A 89 -13.64 -9.89 -17.07
CA SER A 89 -12.45 -10.65 -17.43
C SER A 89 -11.88 -11.35 -16.21
N MET A 90 -11.38 -12.58 -16.40
CA MET A 90 -10.65 -13.32 -15.38
C MET A 90 -9.46 -14.02 -16.02
N SER A 91 -8.33 -14.05 -15.31
CA SER A 91 -7.12 -14.70 -15.80
C SER A 91 -6.22 -15.11 -14.63
N LYS A 92 -5.44 -16.18 -14.83
CA LYS A 92 -4.25 -16.39 -14.00
C LYS A 92 -3.30 -15.20 -14.23
N MET A 93 -2.71 -14.68 -13.16
CA MET A 93 -1.72 -13.62 -13.32
C MET A 93 -0.50 -14.14 -14.11
N PRO A 94 -0.04 -13.41 -15.14
CA PRO A 94 1.16 -13.79 -15.87
C PRO A 94 2.38 -13.78 -14.94
N THR A 95 3.08 -14.92 -14.84
CA THR A 95 4.29 -15.04 -14.03
C THR A 95 5.38 -15.82 -14.74
N ARG A 96 6.64 -15.62 -14.32
CA ARG A 96 7.79 -16.45 -14.70
C ARG A 96 7.95 -17.61 -13.73
N GLN A 97 8.57 -18.68 -14.21
CA GLN A 97 9.04 -19.77 -13.34
C GLN A 97 10.47 -19.45 -12.90
N MET A 98 10.67 -19.28 -11.60
CA MET A 98 11.93 -18.85 -11.00
C MET A 98 12.23 -19.72 -9.78
N LYS A 99 13.51 -19.93 -9.44
CA LYS A 99 13.88 -20.77 -8.27
C LYS A 99 13.88 -19.98 -6.97
N GLU A 100 13.97 -18.67 -7.09
CA GLU A 100 14.04 -17.67 -6.03
C GLU A 100 12.69 -17.44 -5.37
N ILE A 101 11.60 -17.73 -6.10
CA ILE A 101 10.22 -17.64 -5.63
C ILE A 101 9.72 -19.05 -5.34
N THR A 102 9.28 -19.28 -4.11
CA THR A 102 8.78 -20.59 -3.66
C THR A 102 7.39 -20.48 -3.04
N ASP A 103 6.75 -21.64 -2.93
CA ASP A 103 5.45 -21.79 -2.28
C ASP A 103 4.39 -20.87 -2.90
N GLU A 104 4.40 -20.71 -4.23
CA GLU A 104 3.45 -19.82 -4.88
C GLU A 104 2.00 -20.32 -4.75
N PRO A 105 1.06 -19.47 -4.30
CA PRO A 105 -0.35 -19.81 -4.33
C PRO A 105 -0.89 -19.74 -5.77
N LEU A 106 -2.14 -20.17 -5.97
CA LEU A 106 -2.83 -19.87 -7.22
C LEU A 106 -3.15 -18.37 -7.26
N ILE A 107 -2.55 -17.66 -8.20
CA ILE A 107 -2.70 -16.20 -8.32
C ILE A 107 -3.65 -15.87 -9.47
N TRP A 108 -4.80 -15.31 -9.14
CA TRP A 108 -5.84 -14.95 -10.10
C TRP A 108 -6.17 -13.47 -10.04
N ARG A 109 -6.53 -12.94 -11.19
CA ARG A 109 -7.01 -11.57 -11.34
C ARG A 109 -8.39 -11.58 -11.98
N TYR A 110 -9.34 -10.90 -11.35
CA TYR A 110 -10.69 -10.71 -11.84
C TYR A 110 -10.96 -9.22 -12.00
N PHE A 111 -11.55 -8.84 -13.12
CA PHE A 111 -12.08 -7.49 -13.35
C PHE A 111 -13.59 -7.55 -13.18
N VAL A 112 -14.07 -6.94 -12.09
CA VAL A 112 -15.43 -7.12 -11.61
C VAL A 112 -16.14 -5.79 -11.39
N ARG A 113 -17.47 -5.82 -11.49
CA ARG A 113 -18.35 -4.74 -11.05
C ARG A 113 -19.50 -5.32 -10.22
N PRO A 114 -19.88 -4.72 -9.09
CA PRO A 114 -21.06 -5.16 -8.35
C PRO A 114 -22.33 -5.21 -9.21
N LEU A 115 -23.16 -6.21 -9.00
CA LEU A 115 -24.46 -6.30 -9.66
C LEU A 115 -25.36 -5.16 -9.16
N GLN A 116 -25.97 -4.41 -10.10
CA GLN A 116 -26.80 -3.24 -9.78
C GLN A 116 -27.97 -3.58 -8.84
N TYR A 117 -28.59 -4.76 -9.03
CA TYR A 117 -29.63 -5.25 -8.13
C TYR A 117 -29.13 -5.46 -6.69
N THR A 118 -27.89 -5.94 -6.52
CA THR A 118 -27.28 -6.14 -5.19
C THR A 118 -27.06 -4.81 -4.47
N LEU A 119 -26.56 -3.80 -5.19
CA LEU A 119 -26.40 -2.45 -4.64
C LEU A 119 -27.74 -1.84 -4.25
N PHE A 120 -28.75 -1.96 -5.12
CA PHE A 120 -30.11 -1.47 -4.86
C PHE A 120 -30.74 -2.14 -3.63
N GLN A 121 -30.63 -3.47 -3.52
CA GLN A 121 -31.18 -4.21 -2.39
C GLN A 121 -30.52 -3.85 -1.06
N LYS A 122 -29.20 -3.65 -1.07
CA LYS A 122 -28.42 -3.33 0.14
C LYS A 122 -28.39 -1.84 0.48
N GLN A 123 -28.77 -0.96 -0.44
CA GLN A 123 -28.73 0.50 -0.29
C GLN A 123 -27.34 1.01 0.11
N VAL A 124 -26.29 0.47 -0.50
CA VAL A 124 -24.90 0.83 -0.25
C VAL A 124 -24.26 1.40 -1.51
N ALA A 125 -23.25 2.26 -1.31
CA ALA A 125 -22.39 2.71 -2.39
C ALA A 125 -21.57 1.54 -2.97
N GLU A 126 -21.11 1.69 -4.21
CA GLU A 126 -20.40 0.64 -4.93
C GLU A 126 -19.08 0.24 -4.25
N ASP A 127 -18.29 1.22 -3.84
CA ASP A 127 -17.02 1.05 -3.14
C ASP A 127 -17.21 0.43 -1.75
N GLU A 128 -18.25 0.82 -1.03
CA GLU A 128 -18.62 0.24 0.25
C GLU A 128 -19.03 -1.23 0.11
N PHE A 129 -19.77 -1.58 -0.95
CA PHE A 129 -20.10 -2.98 -1.21
C PHE A 129 -18.86 -3.82 -1.53
N VAL A 130 -17.91 -3.27 -2.31
CA VAL A 130 -16.64 -3.93 -2.62
C VAL A 130 -15.83 -4.13 -1.34
N PHE A 131 -15.70 -3.09 -0.52
CA PHE A 131 -15.05 -3.15 0.79
C PHE A 131 -15.62 -4.29 1.65
N GLN A 132 -16.94 -4.33 1.83
CA GLN A 132 -17.62 -5.38 2.61
C GLN A 132 -17.40 -6.78 2.02
N SER A 133 -17.35 -6.87 0.69
CA SER A 133 -17.11 -8.14 -0.02
C SER A 133 -15.68 -8.64 0.18
N VAL A 134 -14.68 -7.75 0.12
CA VAL A 134 -13.27 -8.06 0.38
C VAL A 134 -13.10 -8.54 1.83
N MET A 135 -13.67 -7.82 2.79
CA MET A 135 -13.67 -8.24 4.20
C MET A 135 -14.34 -9.60 4.39
N PHE A 136 -15.49 -9.82 3.76
CA PHE A 136 -16.18 -11.10 3.84
C PHE A 136 -15.33 -12.24 3.29
N ILE A 137 -14.76 -12.09 2.08
CA ILE A 137 -13.95 -13.14 1.44
C ILE A 137 -12.75 -13.49 2.31
N ASN A 138 -11.98 -12.47 2.74
CA ASN A 138 -10.74 -12.67 3.48
C ASN A 138 -10.94 -13.25 4.89
N VAL A 139 -12.16 -13.20 5.43
CA VAL A 139 -12.51 -13.74 6.76
C VAL A 139 -13.24 -15.09 6.67
N ASN A 140 -14.11 -15.26 5.68
CA ASN A 140 -15.10 -16.35 5.68
C ASN A 140 -14.87 -17.42 4.59
N ILE A 141 -13.98 -17.18 3.63
CA ILE A 141 -13.67 -18.16 2.58
C ILE A 141 -12.25 -18.67 2.81
N ASP A 142 -12.16 -19.84 3.45
CA ASP A 142 -10.89 -20.47 3.80
C ASP A 142 -10.01 -20.72 2.56
N GLY A 143 -8.73 -20.34 2.67
CA GLY A 143 -7.77 -20.42 1.59
C GLY A 143 -7.99 -19.45 0.42
N ALA A 144 -8.82 -18.41 0.56
CA ALA A 144 -8.96 -17.33 -0.40
C ALA A 144 -8.60 -15.97 0.21
N PHE A 145 -7.73 -15.21 -0.46
CA PHE A 145 -7.29 -13.91 0.04
C PHE A 145 -7.19 -12.87 -1.07
N VAL A 146 -8.12 -11.92 -1.06
CA VAL A 146 -8.12 -10.73 -1.93
C VAL A 146 -7.13 -9.73 -1.37
N PHE A 147 -6.06 -9.48 -2.13
CA PHE A 147 -4.95 -8.64 -1.69
C PHE A 147 -4.80 -7.32 -2.46
N SER A 148 -5.61 -7.14 -3.49
CA SER A 148 -5.78 -5.90 -4.25
C SER A 148 -7.23 -5.85 -4.72
N SER A 149 -7.87 -4.69 -4.67
CA SER A 149 -9.29 -4.55 -5.03
C SER A 149 -9.66 -3.20 -5.63
N GLY A 150 -8.69 -2.37 -6.04
CA GLY A 150 -8.94 -1.04 -6.61
C GLY A 150 -9.21 -1.03 -8.11
N LYS A 151 -9.54 0.16 -8.63
CA LYS A 151 -9.72 0.45 -10.05
C LYS A 151 -8.44 0.99 -10.66
N ASP A 152 -8.13 0.54 -11.88
CA ASP A 152 -6.92 0.92 -12.64
C ASP A 152 -5.62 0.84 -11.81
N MET A 153 -5.58 -0.05 -10.82
CA MET A 153 -4.44 -0.25 -9.93
C MET A 153 -4.31 -1.73 -9.57
N GLY A 154 -3.10 -2.13 -9.18
CA GLY A 154 -2.83 -3.50 -8.76
C GLY A 154 -1.67 -3.58 -7.79
N ALA A 155 -1.79 -4.44 -6.78
CA ALA A 155 -0.67 -4.88 -5.96
C ALA A 155 -0.09 -6.21 -6.49
N PHE A 156 1.22 -6.38 -6.33
CA PHE A 156 2.00 -7.55 -6.72
C PHE A 156 2.90 -7.88 -5.54
N LYS A 157 2.77 -9.05 -4.92
CA LYS A 157 3.55 -9.37 -3.72
C LYS A 157 3.83 -10.85 -3.60
N ALA A 158 4.98 -11.18 -3.06
CA ALA A 158 5.42 -12.56 -2.88
C ALA A 158 6.41 -12.67 -1.72
N VAL A 159 6.68 -13.90 -1.29
CA VAL A 159 7.86 -14.21 -0.49
C VAL A 159 9.07 -14.23 -1.44
N GLY A 160 10.02 -13.32 -1.24
CA GLY A 160 11.19 -13.14 -2.10
C GLY A 160 11.82 -11.77 -1.91
N PHE A 161 12.97 -11.52 -2.55
CA PHE A 161 13.51 -10.17 -2.66
C PHE A 161 12.73 -9.37 -3.71
N PRO A 162 12.55 -8.04 -3.54
CA PRO A 162 11.75 -7.23 -4.45
C PRO A 162 12.15 -7.35 -5.92
N GLU A 163 13.44 -7.43 -6.22
CA GLU A 163 13.94 -7.61 -7.58
C GLU A 163 13.46 -8.92 -8.22
N ASP A 164 13.50 -10.02 -7.46
CA ASP A 164 13.02 -11.33 -7.91
C ASP A 164 11.49 -11.32 -8.07
N VAL A 165 10.77 -10.63 -7.17
CA VAL A 165 9.30 -10.46 -7.27
C VAL A 165 8.91 -9.66 -8.51
N GLY A 166 9.66 -8.61 -8.84
CA GLY A 166 9.41 -7.79 -10.02
C GLY A 166 9.61 -8.58 -11.31
N GLU A 167 10.66 -9.39 -11.39
CA GLU A 167 10.89 -10.29 -12.51
C GLU A 167 9.82 -11.39 -12.57
N TYR A 168 9.46 -11.99 -11.43
CA TYR A 168 8.44 -13.03 -11.34
C TYR A 168 7.10 -12.57 -11.91
N TYR A 169 6.66 -11.35 -11.59
CA TYR A 169 5.42 -10.77 -12.09
C TYR A 169 5.55 -10.07 -13.44
N ARG A 170 6.71 -10.12 -14.09
CA ARG A 170 6.95 -9.52 -15.43
C ARG A 170 6.61 -8.04 -15.48
N LEU A 171 6.99 -7.27 -14.45
CA LEU A 171 6.56 -5.86 -14.33
C LEU A 171 7.08 -4.96 -15.45
N GLU A 172 8.09 -5.40 -16.21
CA GLU A 172 8.54 -4.73 -17.43
C GLU A 172 7.50 -4.73 -18.57
N GLU A 173 6.49 -5.61 -18.51
CA GLU A 173 5.40 -5.70 -19.48
C GLU A 173 4.15 -4.88 -19.10
N TYR A 174 4.17 -4.29 -17.92
CA TYR A 174 3.09 -3.43 -17.43
C TYR A 174 3.51 -1.98 -17.53
N GLU A 175 2.56 -1.06 -17.74
CA GLU A 175 2.83 0.37 -17.76
C GLU A 175 1.88 1.10 -16.80
N GLY A 176 2.43 1.96 -15.94
CA GLY A 176 1.68 2.76 -14.97
C GLY A 176 2.31 4.13 -14.79
N TYR A 177 1.54 5.09 -14.29
CA TYR A 177 2.06 6.45 -14.00
C TYR A 177 2.66 6.58 -12.60
N CYS A 178 2.39 5.61 -11.72
CA CYS A 178 2.90 5.57 -10.36
C CYS A 178 3.23 4.12 -9.99
N TRP A 179 4.38 3.94 -9.38
CA TRP A 179 4.87 2.68 -8.86
C TRP A 179 5.38 2.87 -7.43
N THR A 180 5.02 1.97 -6.52
CA THR A 180 5.62 1.84 -5.20
C THR A 180 6.21 0.45 -5.04
N ALA A 181 7.26 0.33 -4.25
CA ALA A 181 7.96 -0.92 -4.00
C ALA A 181 8.36 -1.04 -2.54
N HIS A 182 8.45 -2.28 -2.08
CA HIS A 182 8.84 -2.61 -0.72
C HIS A 182 9.67 -3.88 -0.64
N GLY A 183 10.76 -3.81 0.12
CA GLY A 183 11.53 -4.96 0.59
C GLY A 183 11.39 -5.14 2.09
N ARG A 184 10.90 -6.32 2.50
CA ARG A 184 10.52 -6.62 3.89
C ARG A 184 11.67 -7.23 4.66
N TYR A 185 11.73 -6.87 5.94
CA TYR A 185 12.48 -7.55 6.99
C TYR A 185 11.54 -7.80 8.17
N PRO A 186 10.84 -8.95 8.26
CA PRO A 186 9.96 -9.22 9.39
C PRO A 186 10.76 -9.44 10.68
N THR A 187 10.31 -8.81 11.76
CA THR A 187 10.81 -9.03 13.13
C THR A 187 9.90 -9.95 13.94
N ASN A 188 8.60 -10.06 13.58
CA ASN A 188 7.59 -10.66 14.46
C ASN A 188 6.70 -11.74 13.82
N THR A 189 6.70 -11.94 12.49
CA THR A 189 5.83 -12.93 11.81
C THR A 189 6.56 -13.74 10.73
N PRO A 190 6.24 -15.04 10.55
CA PRO A 190 6.77 -15.84 9.45
C PRO A 190 6.50 -15.19 8.08
N GLY A 191 7.42 -15.39 7.14
CA GLY A 191 7.23 -14.98 5.75
C GLY A 191 6.11 -15.79 5.12
N TRP A 192 5.08 -15.11 4.62
CA TRP A 192 4.03 -15.70 3.78
C TRP A 192 3.53 -14.64 2.80
N TRP A 193 2.97 -15.08 1.68
CA TRP A 193 2.67 -14.21 0.53
C TRP A 193 1.68 -13.08 0.86
N GLY A 194 0.64 -13.37 1.64
CA GLY A 194 -0.35 -12.35 2.04
C GLY A 194 0.21 -11.27 2.95
N GLY A 195 1.20 -11.60 3.78
CA GLY A 195 1.86 -10.68 4.73
C GLY A 195 2.95 -9.81 4.12
N ALA A 196 3.31 -10.02 2.85
CA ALA A 196 4.18 -9.10 2.13
C ALA A 196 3.46 -7.77 1.83
N HIS A 197 4.22 -6.69 1.78
CA HIS A 197 3.71 -5.39 1.34
C HIS A 197 3.74 -5.32 -0.20
N PRO A 198 2.91 -4.48 -0.84
CA PRO A 198 1.95 -3.54 -0.25
C PRO A 198 0.70 -4.20 0.36
N PHE A 199 0.08 -3.46 1.28
CA PHE A 199 -1.31 -3.69 1.67
C PHE A 199 -2.21 -2.76 0.86
N ALA A 200 -3.36 -3.24 0.43
CA ALA A 200 -4.28 -2.45 -0.38
C ALA A 200 -5.73 -2.66 0.05
N MET A 201 -6.51 -1.59 -0.02
CA MET A 201 -7.96 -1.62 0.11
C MET A 201 -8.53 -0.64 -0.91
N LEU A 202 -9.35 -1.15 -1.83
CA LEU A 202 -9.83 -0.38 -2.98
C LEU A 202 -8.62 0.28 -3.68
N ASP A 203 -8.72 1.58 -3.93
CA ASP A 203 -7.72 2.36 -4.65
C ASP A 203 -6.54 2.78 -3.75
N CYS A 204 -6.59 2.51 -2.45
CA CYS A 204 -5.54 2.86 -1.51
C CYS A 204 -4.53 1.72 -1.36
N SER A 205 -3.23 1.99 -1.52
CA SER A 205 -2.17 1.03 -1.20
C SER A 205 -1.10 1.64 -0.30
N VAL A 206 -0.56 0.85 0.63
CA VAL A 206 0.46 1.28 1.59
C VAL A 206 1.65 0.34 1.56
N VAL A 207 2.84 0.94 1.42
CA VAL A 207 4.10 0.32 1.81
C VAL A 207 4.64 1.02 3.04
N HIS A 208 5.15 0.25 3.99
CA HIS A 208 5.57 0.73 5.29
C HIS A 208 6.96 0.21 5.65
N ASN A 209 7.87 1.12 5.96
CA ASN A 209 9.14 0.82 6.61
C ASN A 209 9.14 1.38 8.02
N GLY A 210 9.15 0.49 9.01
CA GLY A 210 8.99 0.87 10.40
C GLY A 210 8.54 -0.29 11.28
N GLU A 211 8.22 0.05 12.53
CA GLU A 211 7.55 -0.83 13.47
C GLU A 211 6.63 0.04 14.34
N ILE A 212 5.33 -0.26 14.32
CA ILE A 212 4.33 0.54 15.05
C ILE A 212 4.15 0.00 16.47
N SER A 213 4.55 0.78 17.46
CA SER A 213 4.38 0.43 18.88
C SER A 213 2.94 0.57 19.38
N SER A 214 2.10 1.36 18.70
CA SER A 214 0.66 1.48 19.00
C SER A 214 -0.22 0.45 18.29
N TYR A 215 0.36 -0.57 17.64
CA TYR A 215 -0.36 -1.48 16.74
C TYR A 215 -1.67 -2.01 17.31
N ASP A 216 -1.66 -2.66 18.49
CA ASP A 216 -2.87 -3.30 19.03
C ASP A 216 -3.97 -2.28 19.36
N ALA A 217 -3.61 -1.08 19.83
CA ALA A 217 -4.57 -0.01 20.08
C ALA A 217 -5.20 0.50 18.77
N ASN A 218 -4.38 0.71 17.74
CA ASN A 218 -4.85 1.14 16.42
C ASN A 218 -5.73 0.05 15.77
N ARG A 219 -5.30 -1.21 15.81
CA ARG A 219 -6.03 -2.38 15.30
C ARG A 219 -7.42 -2.50 15.93
N ARG A 220 -7.50 -2.49 17.27
CA ARG A 220 -8.79 -2.61 17.97
C ARG A 220 -9.74 -1.48 17.63
N TYR A 221 -9.21 -0.26 17.47
CA TYR A 221 -10.04 0.89 17.11
C TYR A 221 -10.57 0.79 15.69
N ILE A 222 -9.73 0.42 14.71
CA ILE A 222 -10.19 0.31 13.32
C ILE A 222 -11.13 -0.89 13.12
N GLU A 223 -10.96 -1.98 13.88
CA GLU A 223 -11.91 -3.10 13.89
C GLU A 223 -13.32 -2.70 14.36
N MET A 224 -13.41 -1.76 15.31
CA MET A 224 -14.70 -1.20 15.73
C MET A 224 -15.41 -0.41 14.62
N MET A 225 -14.69 -0.01 13.55
CA MET A 225 -15.23 0.68 12.38
C MET A 225 -15.61 -0.27 11.23
N GLY A 226 -15.63 -1.59 11.47
CA GLY A 226 -16.08 -2.58 10.49
C GLY A 226 -14.97 -3.20 9.63
N TYR A 227 -13.70 -2.97 9.97
CA TYR A 227 -12.56 -3.61 9.32
C TYR A 227 -12.18 -4.91 10.04
N ASN A 228 -11.56 -5.85 9.33
CA ASN A 228 -11.00 -7.06 9.92
C ASN A 228 -9.50 -7.14 9.65
N CYS A 229 -8.68 -6.98 10.68
CA CYS A 229 -7.23 -7.13 10.56
C CYS A 229 -6.85 -8.59 10.76
N THR A 230 -6.72 -9.36 9.67
CA THR A 230 -6.47 -10.81 9.75
C THR A 230 -4.99 -11.17 9.62
N LEU A 231 -4.14 -10.25 9.14
CA LEU A 231 -2.76 -10.58 8.78
C LEU A 231 -1.74 -10.21 9.86
N GLN A 232 -2.20 -9.71 11.00
CA GLN A 232 -1.39 -9.43 12.20
C GLN A 232 -0.17 -8.53 11.93
N THR A 233 -0.33 -7.54 11.05
CA THR A 233 0.69 -6.55 10.74
C THR A 233 0.15 -5.14 10.95
N ASP A 234 1.04 -4.27 11.41
CA ASP A 234 0.78 -2.85 11.52
C ASP A 234 0.39 -2.19 10.20
N THR A 235 1.04 -2.54 9.09
CA THR A 235 0.74 -1.98 7.77
C THR A 235 -0.71 -2.19 7.34
N GLU A 236 -1.32 -3.32 7.71
CA GLU A 236 -2.74 -3.56 7.48
C GLU A 236 -3.61 -2.55 8.22
N ALA A 237 -3.33 -2.35 9.52
CA ALA A 237 -4.05 -1.36 10.33
C ALA A 237 -3.85 0.06 9.80
N ILE A 238 -2.65 0.43 9.34
CA ILE A 238 -2.37 1.74 8.72
C ILE A 238 -3.22 1.90 7.45
N THR A 239 -3.26 0.89 6.59
CA THR A 239 -4.01 0.91 5.33
C THR A 239 -5.50 1.15 5.58
N TYR A 240 -6.07 0.45 6.56
CA TYR A 240 -7.47 0.58 6.94
C TYR A 240 -7.79 1.92 7.63
N ILE A 241 -6.87 2.45 8.44
CA ILE A 241 -7.01 3.79 9.01
C ILE A 241 -7.05 4.84 7.90
N ILE A 242 -6.18 4.74 6.90
CA ILE A 242 -6.19 5.68 5.76
C ILE A 242 -7.48 5.56 4.96
N ASP A 243 -7.91 4.34 4.62
CA ASP A 243 -9.18 4.12 3.92
C ASP A 243 -10.35 4.73 4.69
N TYR A 244 -10.45 4.50 6.00
CA TYR A 244 -11.48 5.09 6.84
C TYR A 244 -11.42 6.62 6.86
N LEU A 245 -10.25 7.23 7.09
CA LEU A 245 -10.12 8.68 7.17
C LEU A 245 -10.46 9.35 5.84
N VAL A 246 -10.01 8.79 4.71
CA VAL A 246 -10.21 9.40 3.39
C VAL A 246 -11.58 9.09 2.81
N ARG A 247 -11.93 7.79 2.69
CA ARG A 247 -13.16 7.36 2.02
C ARG A 247 -14.41 7.55 2.88
N GLN A 248 -14.34 7.16 4.16
CA GLN A 248 -15.52 7.23 5.05
C GLN A 248 -15.69 8.60 5.70
N GLN A 249 -14.60 9.23 6.15
CA GLN A 249 -14.65 10.54 6.81
C GLN A 249 -14.48 11.72 5.83
N GLY A 250 -14.17 11.47 4.56
CA GLY A 250 -14.03 12.50 3.53
C GLY A 250 -12.83 13.43 3.75
N MET A 251 -11.80 12.98 4.47
CA MET A 251 -10.60 13.79 4.71
C MET A 251 -9.69 13.83 3.49
N THR A 252 -8.93 14.91 3.38
CA THR A 252 -7.78 14.93 2.47
C THR A 252 -6.65 14.05 3.03
N TYR A 253 -5.74 13.60 2.16
CA TYR A 253 -4.55 12.86 2.59
C TYR A 253 -3.68 13.67 3.57
N GLU A 254 -3.63 15.00 3.43
CA GLU A 254 -2.92 15.89 4.35
C GLU A 254 -3.56 15.89 5.76
N ASP A 255 -4.89 15.85 5.83
CA ASP A 255 -5.61 15.78 7.10
C ASP A 255 -5.50 14.39 7.73
N ALA A 256 -5.59 13.33 6.93
CA ALA A 256 -5.34 11.97 7.38
C ALA A 256 -3.90 11.81 7.93
N ALA A 257 -2.91 12.40 7.27
CA ALA A 257 -1.53 12.46 7.77
C ALA A 257 -1.43 13.24 9.09
N SER A 258 -2.18 14.32 9.23
CA SER A 258 -2.23 15.12 10.47
C SER A 258 -2.90 14.38 11.64
N VAL A 259 -3.76 13.39 11.36
CA VAL A 259 -4.29 12.46 12.37
C VAL A 259 -3.24 11.41 12.72
N MET A 260 -2.71 10.71 11.72
CA MET A 260 -1.78 9.60 11.90
C MET A 260 -0.43 10.01 12.50
N ALA A 261 0.10 11.18 12.12
CA ALA A 261 1.38 11.73 12.56
C ALA A 261 1.20 13.06 13.32
N ALA A 262 0.19 13.13 14.19
CA ALA A 262 -0.25 14.38 14.79
C ALA A 262 0.88 15.16 15.51
N PRO A 263 1.02 16.48 15.24
CA PRO A 263 2.01 17.35 15.89
C PRO A 263 1.90 17.35 17.42
N PHE A 264 2.96 17.76 18.11
CA PHE A 264 2.91 17.92 19.57
C PHE A 264 1.94 19.03 19.97
N TRP A 265 1.35 18.92 21.17
CA TRP A 265 0.46 19.95 21.71
C TRP A 265 1.10 21.34 21.74
N SER A 266 2.38 21.43 22.12
CA SER A 266 3.15 22.67 22.09
C SER A 266 3.31 23.24 20.66
N THR A 267 3.47 22.38 19.66
CA THR A 267 3.49 22.79 18.25
C THR A 267 2.12 23.36 17.85
N ILE A 268 1.03 22.68 18.20
CA ILE A 268 -0.34 23.11 17.92
C ILE A 268 -0.64 24.48 18.57
N GLU A 269 -0.27 24.66 19.83
CA GLU A 269 -0.42 25.92 20.59
C GLU A 269 0.31 27.11 19.94
N SER A 270 1.38 26.86 19.19
CA SER A 270 2.12 27.90 18.47
C SER A 270 1.52 28.28 17.11
N MET A 271 0.60 27.48 16.57
CA MET A 271 0.02 27.70 15.24
C MET A 271 -0.94 28.90 15.20
N PRO A 272 -1.15 29.52 14.02
CA PRO A 272 -2.23 30.49 13.81
C PRO A 272 -3.59 29.94 14.22
N LYS A 273 -4.50 30.81 14.69
CA LYS A 273 -5.79 30.42 15.30
C LYS A 273 -6.56 29.35 14.52
N ALA A 274 -6.77 29.56 13.21
CA ALA A 274 -7.53 28.63 12.38
C ALA A 274 -6.86 27.24 12.28
N GLN A 275 -5.54 27.20 12.10
CA GLN A 275 -4.78 25.93 12.05
C GLN A 275 -4.77 25.24 13.42
N ARG A 276 -4.61 26.01 14.50
CA ARG A 276 -4.66 25.49 15.87
C ARG A 276 -6.00 24.85 16.19
N GLU A 277 -7.11 25.51 15.84
CA GLU A 277 -8.47 24.98 16.05
C GLU A 277 -8.67 23.67 15.28
N LYS A 278 -8.27 23.63 13.99
CA LYS A 278 -8.32 22.41 13.16
C LYS A 278 -7.49 21.27 13.76
N MET A 279 -6.22 21.52 14.07
CA MET A 279 -5.32 20.49 14.60
C MET A 279 -5.75 20.00 15.99
N THR A 280 -6.27 20.90 16.83
CA THR A 280 -6.84 20.53 18.14
C THR A 280 -8.06 19.63 17.97
N TYR A 281 -8.94 19.95 17.03
CA TYR A 281 -10.09 19.10 16.71
C TYR A 281 -9.64 17.72 16.24
N LEU A 282 -8.78 17.64 15.21
CA LEU A 282 -8.30 16.36 14.67
C LEU A 282 -7.65 15.49 15.73
N ARG A 283 -6.75 16.08 16.54
CA ARG A 283 -6.02 15.34 17.59
C ARG A 283 -6.93 14.83 18.71
N ASN A 284 -8.04 15.52 19.01
CA ASN A 284 -9.01 15.08 20.01
C ASN A 284 -9.99 14.04 19.44
N ALA A 285 -10.55 14.30 18.26
CA ALA A 285 -11.59 13.46 17.65
C ALA A 285 -11.03 12.11 17.19
N PHE A 286 -9.78 12.06 16.73
CA PHE A 286 -9.15 10.88 16.14
C PHE A 286 -7.94 10.40 16.95
N ALA A 287 -7.92 10.64 18.27
CA ALA A 287 -6.79 10.31 19.14
C ALA A 287 -6.36 8.83 19.04
N SER A 288 -7.31 7.90 18.89
CA SER A 288 -7.05 6.45 18.76
C SER A 288 -6.43 6.03 17.42
N MET A 289 -6.41 6.93 16.42
CA MET A 289 -5.80 6.73 15.11
C MET A 289 -4.42 7.37 14.99
N LEU A 290 -3.90 7.95 16.08
CA LEU A 290 -2.50 8.35 16.16
C LEU A 290 -1.62 7.10 16.06
N ILE A 291 -0.69 7.11 15.11
CA ILE A 291 0.30 6.06 14.91
C ILE A 291 1.56 6.47 15.67
N THR A 292 2.05 5.57 16.52
CA THR A 292 3.28 5.76 17.29
C THR A 292 4.27 4.63 17.04
N GLY A 293 5.56 4.97 17.09
CA GLY A 293 6.64 4.10 16.62
C GLY A 293 7.33 4.69 15.40
N PRO A 294 8.54 4.22 15.06
CA PRO A 294 9.27 4.64 13.87
C PRO A 294 8.54 4.19 12.61
N PHE A 295 8.19 5.11 11.70
CA PHE A 295 7.61 4.75 10.41
C PHE A 295 7.95 5.74 9.29
N SER A 296 8.01 5.18 8.10
CA SER A 296 8.00 5.86 6.81
C SER A 296 7.06 5.09 5.90
N ILE A 297 6.06 5.75 5.35
CA ILE A 297 5.04 5.11 4.50
C ILE A 297 4.95 5.81 3.15
N LEU A 298 4.69 5.02 2.10
CA LEU A 298 4.17 5.54 0.85
C LEU A 298 2.73 5.05 0.69
N VAL A 299 1.84 5.98 0.39
CA VAL A 299 0.41 5.75 0.20
C VAL A 299 0.07 6.08 -1.24
N GLY A 300 -0.08 5.04 -2.06
CA GLY A 300 -0.59 5.20 -3.41
C GLY A 300 -2.10 5.39 -3.39
N PHE A 301 -2.61 6.20 -4.32
CA PHE A 301 -4.04 6.35 -4.55
C PHE A 301 -4.34 6.75 -5.99
N THR A 302 -5.58 6.55 -6.43
CA THR A 302 -6.02 6.99 -7.76
C THR A 302 -5.77 8.50 -7.91
N GLY A 303 -4.85 8.85 -8.82
CA GLY A 303 -4.48 10.24 -9.09
C GLY A 303 -3.32 10.77 -8.24
N GLY A 304 -2.63 9.97 -7.43
CA GLY A 304 -1.48 10.47 -6.67
C GLY A 304 -0.71 9.48 -5.81
N LEU A 305 0.23 10.06 -5.06
CA LEU A 305 1.11 9.37 -4.12
C LEU A 305 1.37 10.30 -2.93
N MET A 306 1.23 9.80 -1.71
CA MET A 306 1.65 10.50 -0.50
C MET A 306 2.84 9.79 0.14
N ALA A 307 3.84 10.57 0.56
CA ALA A 307 4.90 10.14 1.45
C ALA A 307 4.71 10.77 2.84
N LEU A 308 4.85 9.95 3.88
CA LEU A 308 4.74 10.41 5.27
C LEU A 308 5.74 9.70 6.16
N ASN A 309 6.37 10.46 7.07
CA ASN A 309 7.20 9.92 8.14
C ASN A 309 6.53 10.14 9.50
N ASP A 310 6.95 9.35 10.48
CA ASP A 310 6.58 9.59 11.87
C ASP A 310 7.00 10.99 12.33
N ARG A 311 6.28 11.53 13.33
CA ARG A 311 6.50 12.91 13.82
C ARG A 311 7.89 13.18 14.39
N LEU A 312 8.66 12.13 14.72
CA LEU A 312 10.02 12.22 15.24
C LEU A 312 11.09 11.94 14.15
N LYS A 313 10.67 11.56 12.94
CA LYS A 313 11.54 11.22 11.80
C LYS A 313 12.57 10.14 12.17
N LEU A 314 12.10 9.03 12.72
CA LEU A 314 12.94 7.91 13.17
C LEU A 314 13.37 6.99 12.00
N ARG A 315 12.72 7.10 10.85
CA ARG A 315 13.09 6.39 9.61
C ARG A 315 13.56 7.37 8.54
N SER A 316 14.50 6.91 7.71
CA SER A 316 15.01 7.67 6.57
C SER A 316 14.01 7.67 5.43
N MET A 317 13.86 8.84 4.80
CA MET A 317 13.12 9.04 3.57
C MET A 317 13.71 10.25 2.85
N VAL A 318 13.99 10.07 1.56
CA VAL A 318 14.51 11.08 0.66
C VAL A 318 13.55 11.23 -0.52
N ILE A 319 13.32 12.46 -0.95
CA ILE A 319 12.53 12.79 -2.12
C ILE A 319 13.43 13.52 -3.11
N GLY A 320 13.39 13.08 -4.36
CA GLY A 320 14.04 13.73 -5.50
C GLY A 320 13.02 14.11 -6.56
N GLU A 321 13.26 15.21 -7.26
CA GLU A 321 12.43 15.65 -8.37
C GLU A 321 13.27 15.87 -9.62
N ARG A 322 12.73 15.46 -10.77
CA ARG A 322 13.28 15.77 -12.08
C ARG A 322 12.14 15.95 -13.07
N LYS A 323 12.01 17.15 -13.64
CA LYS A 323 10.94 17.50 -14.58
C LYS A 323 9.54 17.16 -14.01
N ASN A 324 8.81 16.27 -14.69
CA ASN A 324 7.50 15.74 -14.33
C ASN A 324 7.56 14.59 -13.32
N LYS A 325 8.72 13.98 -13.04
CA LYS A 325 8.80 12.80 -12.16
C LYS A 325 9.25 13.17 -10.75
N VAL A 326 8.64 12.51 -9.77
CA VAL A 326 9.03 12.54 -8.36
C VAL A 326 9.44 11.14 -7.94
N TYR A 327 10.55 11.06 -7.22
CA TYR A 327 11.17 9.84 -6.76
C TYR A 327 11.23 9.87 -5.24
N ILE A 328 10.89 8.78 -4.59
CA ILE A 328 10.88 8.67 -3.13
C ILE A 328 11.59 7.37 -2.77
N ALA A 329 12.50 7.42 -1.81
CA ALA A 329 13.18 6.20 -1.37
C ALA A 329 13.66 6.31 0.07
N SER A 330 13.94 5.16 0.69
CA SER A 330 14.63 5.12 1.98
C SER A 330 16.05 5.67 1.92
N GLU A 331 16.72 5.53 0.76
CA GLU A 331 18.09 5.98 0.52
C GLU A 331 18.21 6.70 -0.82
N GLU A 332 19.03 7.74 -0.86
CA GLU A 332 19.28 8.53 -2.07
C GLU A 332 19.90 7.70 -3.21
N ALA A 333 20.69 6.67 -2.89
CA ALA A 333 21.31 5.78 -3.89
C ALA A 333 20.26 5.10 -4.79
N ALA A 334 19.11 4.73 -4.24
CA ALA A 334 17.98 4.15 -4.97
C ALA A 334 17.37 5.12 -5.99
N ILE A 335 17.39 6.42 -5.69
CA ILE A 335 16.96 7.44 -6.66
C ILE A 335 18.04 7.63 -7.72
N ARG A 336 19.31 7.77 -7.31
CA ARG A 336 20.40 8.11 -8.24
C ARG A 336 20.74 7.01 -9.24
N VAL A 337 20.49 5.75 -8.92
CA VAL A 337 20.75 4.62 -9.83
C VAL A 337 19.83 4.61 -11.05
N ILE A 338 18.64 5.23 -10.94
CA ILE A 338 17.67 5.37 -12.03
C ILE A 338 17.60 6.80 -12.58
N GLN A 339 17.89 7.80 -11.74
CA GLN A 339 17.89 9.22 -12.11
C GLN A 339 19.09 9.94 -11.48
N PRO A 340 20.27 9.94 -12.15
CA PRO A 340 21.50 10.51 -11.59
C PRO A 340 21.42 12.04 -11.35
N ASP A 341 20.75 12.75 -12.25
CA ASP A 341 20.57 14.20 -12.21
C ASP A 341 19.17 14.57 -11.70
N LEU A 342 19.11 15.37 -10.63
CA LEU A 342 17.87 15.83 -10.01
C LEU A 342 17.82 17.36 -10.01
N ASP A 343 16.62 17.92 -10.18
CA ASP A 343 16.37 19.36 -10.06
C ASP A 343 16.30 19.78 -8.59
N ASN A 344 15.77 18.90 -7.73
CA ASN A 344 15.68 19.09 -6.30
C ASN A 344 15.85 17.76 -5.56
N ILE A 345 16.41 17.81 -4.35
CA ILE A 345 16.54 16.66 -3.45
C ILE A 345 16.47 17.12 -1.99
N TRP A 346 15.62 16.48 -1.19
CA TRP A 346 15.47 16.81 0.23
C TRP A 346 14.91 15.64 1.03
N ALA A 347 14.95 15.77 2.36
CA ALA A 347 14.33 14.83 3.27
C ALA A 347 13.21 15.55 4.05
N PRO A 348 11.92 15.16 3.90
CA PRO A 348 10.78 15.80 4.59
C PRO A 348 10.94 15.85 6.11
N LYS A 349 10.34 16.82 6.80
CA LYS A 349 10.39 16.86 8.27
C LYS A 349 9.50 15.74 8.86
N GLY A 350 9.69 15.45 10.14
CA GLY A 350 8.85 14.46 10.84
C GLY A 350 7.38 14.89 10.83
N GLY A 351 6.48 13.99 10.46
CA GLY A 351 5.04 14.24 10.37
C GLY A 351 4.60 15.17 9.25
N GLU A 352 5.51 15.63 8.39
CA GLU A 352 5.18 16.46 7.23
C GLU A 352 4.80 15.56 6.04
N PRO A 353 3.53 15.57 5.58
CA PRO A 353 3.15 14.83 4.40
C PRO A 353 3.65 15.52 3.13
N VAL A 354 4.13 14.73 2.17
CA VAL A 354 4.37 15.19 0.80
C VAL A 354 3.38 14.47 -0.11
N VAL A 355 2.39 15.22 -0.63
CA VAL A 355 1.33 14.68 -1.48
C VAL A 355 1.56 15.14 -2.92
N ILE A 356 1.80 14.18 -3.81
CA ILE A 356 1.98 14.39 -5.24
C ILE A 356 0.68 13.98 -5.94
N ARG A 357 0.12 14.88 -6.75
CA ARG A 357 -1.10 14.65 -7.54
C ARG A 357 -0.79 14.70 -9.03
N VAL A 358 -1.40 13.80 -9.79
CA VAL A 358 -1.28 13.71 -11.25
C VAL A 358 -2.21 14.72 -11.90
N ASN A 359 -1.72 15.47 -12.90
CA ASN A 359 -2.46 16.48 -13.67
C ASN A 359 -3.22 17.51 -12.82
N GLY A 360 -2.68 17.87 -11.64
CA GLY A 360 -3.33 18.78 -10.70
C GLY A 360 -4.65 18.25 -10.13
N GLY A 361 -4.88 16.92 -10.22
CA GLY A 361 -6.13 16.24 -9.92
C GLY A 361 -6.78 16.74 -8.64
N ALA A 362 -7.78 17.58 -8.81
CA ALA A 362 -8.79 17.82 -7.79
C ALA A 362 -9.50 16.47 -7.55
N LEU A 363 -9.59 16.08 -6.27
CA LEU A 363 -10.64 15.16 -5.83
C LEU A 363 -12.01 15.76 -6.15
#